data_AF-A0A078JRH4-F1
#
_entry.id   AF-A0A078JRH4-F1
#
_cell.length_a   1.000
_cell.length_b   1.000
_cell.length_c   1.000
_cell.angle_alpha   90.00
_cell.angle_beta   90.00
_cell.angle_gamma   90.00
#
_symmetry.space_group_name_H-M   'P 1'
#
loop_
_entity.id
_entity.type
_entity.pdbx_description
1 polymer ?
#
loop_
_entity_poly.entity_id
_entity_poly.type
_entity_poly.pdbx_seq_one_letter_code
_entity_poly.pdbx_strand_id
1 'polypeptide(L)'
;MGDYTIQISSRLINQLAEGDNQPKRKAKKTKPKVSPQSKADQAKTHHDAEKSKPMTELPTQPPFFFPVPQQAAANTELESIKSILKEGEKVLEKVERQERSIVHEVTERAKDLREKEFKIPEPKPMPCSSDHEAWKKCYEENVDNPLKCSSLVMRFQDCARRFRQQVSSKET
;
A
#
# COMPACT_ATOMS: atom_id res chain seq x y z
N MET A 1 -16.67 -38.35 9.53
CA MET A 1 -15.98 -37.22 8.89
C MET A 1 -16.88 -36.80 7.75
N GLY A 2 -17.38 -35.57 7.74
CA GLY A 2 -18.41 -35.12 6.78
C GLY A 2 -17.77 -34.53 5.52
N ASP A 3 -18.29 -34.93 4.37
CA ASP A 3 -17.78 -34.61 3.05
C ASP A 3 -18.32 -33.23 2.64
N TYR A 4 -17.49 -32.18 2.75
CA TYR A 4 -17.87 -30.85 2.30
C TYR A 4 -17.63 -30.73 0.80
N THR A 5 -18.71 -30.66 0.02
CA THR A 5 -18.63 -30.34 -1.41
C THR A 5 -18.76 -28.83 -1.59
N ILE A 6 -17.68 -28.18 -2.03
CA ILE A 6 -17.67 -26.76 -2.35
C ILE A 6 -18.24 -26.60 -3.77
N GLN A 7 -19.43 -26.00 -3.89
CA GLN A 7 -19.98 -25.61 -5.18
C GLN A 7 -19.60 -24.16 -5.48
N ILE A 8 -18.67 -23.97 -6.40
CA ILE A 8 -18.30 -22.63 -6.90
C ILE A 8 -19.26 -22.28 -8.04
N SER A 9 -20.02 -21.20 -7.87
CA SER A 9 -20.94 -20.75 -8.91
C SER A 9 -20.19 -20.23 -10.13
N SER A 10 -20.69 -20.53 -11.33
CA SER A 10 -20.14 -20.05 -12.61
C SER A 10 -20.08 -18.53 -12.71
N ARG A 11 -20.94 -17.82 -11.96
CA ARG A 11 -20.91 -16.36 -11.86
C ARG A 11 -19.65 -15.83 -11.19
N LEU A 12 -19.16 -16.53 -10.16
CA LEU A 12 -17.93 -16.14 -9.46
C LEU A 12 -16.70 -16.33 -10.35
N ILE A 13 -16.70 -17.40 -11.15
CA ILE A 13 -15.63 -17.70 -12.12
C ILE A 13 -15.57 -16.60 -13.19
N ASN A 14 -16.74 -16.19 -13.72
CA ASN A 14 -16.80 -15.14 -14.73
C ASN A 14 -16.37 -13.77 -14.18
N GLN A 15 -16.73 -13.44 -12.93
CA GLN A 15 -16.30 -12.18 -12.29
C GLN A 15 -14.79 -12.11 -12.01
N LEU A 16 -14.16 -13.26 -11.73
CA LEU A 16 -12.70 -13.35 -11.57
C LEU A 16 -11.99 -13.31 -12.92
N ALA A 17 -12.57 -13.92 -13.96
CA ALA A 17 -12.03 -13.92 -15.31
C ALA A 17 -12.12 -12.55 -16.00
N GLU A 18 -13.15 -11.76 -15.70
CA GLU A 18 -13.35 -10.39 -16.23
C GLU A 18 -12.57 -9.32 -15.45
N GLY A 19 -11.56 -9.72 -14.68
CA GLY A 19 -10.67 -8.83 -13.94
C GLY A 19 -10.31 -7.56 -14.72
N ASP A 20 -10.69 -6.42 -14.13
CA ASP A 20 -10.20 -5.07 -14.45
C ASP A 20 -10.64 -4.43 -15.79
N ASN A 21 -11.81 -4.77 -16.35
CA ASN A 21 -12.34 -4.08 -17.54
C ASN A 21 -13.69 -3.37 -17.34
N GLN A 22 -13.84 -2.64 -16.23
CA GLN A 22 -14.93 -1.66 -16.08
C GLN A 22 -14.34 -0.26 -15.90
N PRO A 23 -14.78 0.76 -16.68
CA PRO A 23 -14.29 2.12 -16.53
C PRO A 23 -14.60 2.64 -15.13
N LYS A 24 -13.55 2.98 -14.37
CA LYS A 24 -13.60 3.63 -13.05
C LYS A 24 -14.59 4.80 -13.08
N ARG A 25 -15.83 4.57 -12.63
CA ARG A 25 -16.79 5.66 -12.38
C ARG A 25 -16.18 6.56 -11.30
N LYS A 26 -15.89 7.81 -11.67
CA LYS A 26 -15.41 8.84 -10.74
C LYS A 26 -16.37 8.95 -9.56
N ALA A 27 -15.91 8.60 -8.36
CA ALA A 27 -16.64 8.85 -7.13
C ALA A 27 -16.82 10.36 -6.95
N LYS A 28 -18.08 10.82 -6.90
CA LYS A 28 -18.40 12.19 -6.49
C LYS A 28 -18.04 12.34 -5.01
N LYS A 29 -17.15 13.28 -4.72
CA LYS A 29 -16.65 13.64 -3.39
C LYS A 29 -17.80 14.23 -2.57
N THR A 30 -18.36 13.46 -1.64
CA THR A 30 -19.32 13.99 -0.65
C THR A 30 -18.53 14.63 0.49
N LYS A 31 -18.67 15.95 0.66
CA LYS A 31 -18.06 16.72 1.75
C LYS A 31 -18.64 16.28 3.11
N PRO A 32 -17.85 16.17 4.19
CA PRO A 32 -18.38 16.09 5.55
C PRO A 32 -18.99 17.46 5.92
N LYS A 33 -20.24 17.45 6.37
CA LYS A 33 -20.94 18.65 6.83
C LYS A 33 -20.57 18.91 8.29
N VAL A 34 -19.78 19.95 8.53
CA VAL A 34 -19.50 20.52 9.85
C VAL A 34 -20.69 21.40 10.29
N SER A 35 -21.21 21.11 11.49
CA SER A 35 -21.96 21.87 12.52
C SER A 35 -22.93 23.03 12.14
N PRO A 36 -23.97 23.29 12.96
CA PRO A 36 -23.86 24.49 13.79
C PRO A 36 -24.43 24.37 15.23
N GLN A 37 -23.52 24.64 16.17
CA GLN A 37 -23.54 25.70 17.18
C GLN A 37 -24.72 25.86 18.17
N SER A 38 -24.28 25.93 19.43
CA SER A 38 -24.87 26.51 20.62
C SER A 38 -25.81 27.70 20.42
N LYS A 39 -26.88 27.72 21.22
CA LYS A 39 -27.61 28.93 21.56
C LYS A 39 -27.05 29.50 22.87
N ALA A 40 -26.40 30.63 22.75
CA ALA A 40 -26.26 31.61 23.83
C ALA A 40 -26.91 32.89 23.32
N ASP A 41 -27.92 33.39 24.05
CA ASP A 41 -28.46 34.73 23.94
C ASP A 41 -28.68 35.21 25.38
N GLN A 42 -27.80 36.10 25.83
CA GLN A 42 -28.01 37.55 25.91
C GLN A 42 -28.82 37.97 27.13
N ALA A 43 -28.17 38.66 28.07
CA ALA A 43 -28.44 40.08 28.30
C ALA A 43 -27.45 40.69 29.30
N LYS A 44 -26.99 41.90 28.96
CA LYS A 44 -26.41 42.93 29.84
C LYS A 44 -27.34 43.11 31.08
N THR A 45 -26.97 43.69 32.21
CA THR A 45 -26.54 45.09 32.42
C THR A 45 -26.43 45.32 33.94
N HIS A 46 -25.43 46.08 34.36
CA HIS A 46 -25.40 46.98 35.52
C HIS A 46 -25.59 46.47 36.96
N HIS A 47 -24.52 46.68 37.74
CA HIS A 47 -24.59 47.05 39.15
C HIS A 47 -25.35 48.38 39.32
N ASP A 48 -26.33 48.41 40.21
CA ASP A 48 -26.53 49.52 41.14
C ASP A 48 -27.31 49.04 42.39
N ALA A 49 -27.12 49.76 43.50
CA ALA A 49 -27.43 49.35 44.85
C ALA A 49 -28.87 49.68 45.24
N GLU A 50 -29.52 48.85 46.05
CA GLU A 50 -30.36 49.34 47.16
C GLU A 50 -30.78 48.23 48.14
N LYS A 51 -31.36 48.65 49.26
CA LYS A 51 -31.12 48.14 50.61
C LYS A 51 -32.40 47.52 51.21
N SER A 52 -32.22 46.33 51.83
CA SER A 52 -32.80 45.87 53.12
C SER A 52 -34.19 45.21 53.28
N LYS A 53 -34.14 44.13 54.09
CA LYS A 53 -35.12 43.49 55.01
C LYS A 53 -36.00 42.32 54.48
N PRO A 54 -36.53 41.43 55.36
CA PRO A 54 -35.82 40.49 56.23
C PRO A 54 -36.31 39.03 56.05
N MET A 55 -35.45 38.08 56.46
CA MET A 55 -35.69 36.70 56.93
C MET A 55 -36.98 35.96 56.50
N THR A 56 -36.82 34.87 55.74
CA THR A 56 -37.73 33.72 55.78
C THR A 56 -36.88 32.46 55.78
N GLU A 57 -36.94 31.72 56.88
CA GLU A 57 -36.23 30.46 57.13
C GLU A 57 -36.66 29.40 56.10
N LEU A 58 -35.68 28.81 55.40
CA LEU A 58 -35.85 27.61 54.59
C LEU A 58 -35.14 26.45 55.32
N PRO A 59 -35.76 25.27 55.48
CA PRO A 59 -35.21 24.23 56.33
C PRO A 59 -33.90 23.71 55.74
N THR A 60 -32.83 23.80 56.53
CA THR A 60 -31.49 23.32 56.20
C THR A 60 -31.53 21.80 55.98
N GLN A 61 -31.39 21.37 54.73
CA GLN A 61 -31.20 19.96 54.40
C GLN A 61 -29.87 19.48 54.99
N PRO A 62 -29.82 18.30 55.66
CA PRO A 62 -28.56 17.80 56.21
C PRO A 62 -27.57 17.51 55.06
N PRO A 63 -26.26 17.76 55.27
CA PRO A 63 -25.28 17.51 54.22
C PRO A 63 -25.22 16.01 53.92
N PHE A 64 -25.57 15.65 52.68
CA PHE A 64 -25.31 14.32 52.15
C PHE A 64 -23.80 14.17 51.96
N PHE A 65 -23.14 13.52 52.91
CA PHE A 65 -21.78 13.03 52.72
C PHE A 65 -21.82 11.82 51.80
N PHE A 66 -21.40 11.99 50.54
CA PHE A 66 -21.02 10.86 49.72
C PHE A 66 -19.67 10.31 50.22
N PRO A 67 -19.54 8.99 50.45
CA PRO A 67 -18.25 8.42 50.83
C PRO A 67 -17.24 8.71 49.71
N VAL A 68 -16.12 9.32 50.08
CA VAL A 68 -14.99 9.50 49.17
C VAL A 68 -14.59 8.13 48.66
N PRO A 69 -14.56 7.89 47.33
CA PRO A 69 -14.15 6.60 46.79
C PRO A 69 -12.78 6.23 47.34
N GLN A 70 -12.60 4.98 47.77
CA GLN A 70 -11.32 4.49 48.26
C GLN A 70 -10.27 4.63 47.13
N GLN A 71 -9.49 5.71 47.17
CA GLN A 71 -8.48 6.06 46.15
C GLN A 71 -7.50 4.91 45.89
N ALA A 72 -7.26 4.06 46.88
CA ALA A 72 -6.40 2.88 46.76
C ALA A 72 -6.88 1.89 45.68
N ALA A 73 -8.18 1.61 45.59
CA ALA A 73 -8.72 0.64 44.62
C ALA A 73 -8.65 1.18 43.18
N ALA A 74 -8.97 2.46 42.98
CA ALA A 74 -8.83 3.11 41.66
C ALA A 74 -7.37 3.14 41.19
N ASN A 75 -6.41 3.35 42.10
CA ASN A 75 -4.99 3.32 41.76
C ASN A 75 -4.52 1.92 41.36
N THR A 76 -5.00 0.86 42.02
CA THR A 76 -4.64 -0.53 41.65
C THR A 76 -5.14 -0.93 40.26
N GLU A 77 -6.35 -0.49 39.88
CA GLU A 77 -6.88 -0.75 38.54
C GLU A 77 -6.09 0.00 37.47
N LEU A 78 -5.69 1.25 37.73
CA LEU A 78 -4.85 2.02 36.82
C LEU A 78 -3.47 1.40 36.62
N GLU A 79 -2.83 0.90 37.67
CA GLU A 79 -1.54 0.20 37.54
C GLU A 79 -1.69 -1.13 36.79
N SER A 80 -2.80 -1.85 36.98
CA SER A 80 -3.12 -3.04 36.20
C SER A 80 -3.24 -2.72 34.70
N ILE A 81 -3.96 -1.65 34.34
CA ILE A 81 -4.10 -1.19 32.95
C ILE A 81 -2.73 -0.82 32.35
N LYS A 82 -1.91 -0.07 33.08
CA LYS A 82 -0.55 0.29 32.63
C LYS A 82 0.33 -0.94 32.40
N SER A 83 0.22 -1.94 33.27
CA SER A 83 0.95 -3.20 33.12
C SER A 83 0.55 -3.93 31.84
N ILE A 84 -0.74 -4.01 31.55
CA ILE A 84 -1.26 -4.65 30.32
C ILE A 84 -0.77 -3.89 29.08
N LEU A 85 -0.79 -2.55 29.09
CA LEU A 85 -0.28 -1.76 27.97
C LEU A 85 1.22 -1.99 27.72
N LYS A 86 2.02 -2.02 28.79
CA LYS A 86 3.46 -2.30 28.71
C LYS A 86 3.76 -3.70 28.17
N GLU A 87 2.96 -4.68 28.57
CA GLU A 87 3.05 -6.03 28.02
C GLU A 87 2.63 -6.08 26.54
N GLY A 88 1.58 -5.35 26.18
CA GLY A 88 1.13 -5.18 24.79
C GLY A 88 2.23 -4.58 23.89
N GLU A 89 2.93 -3.54 24.34
CA GLU A 89 4.06 -2.96 23.62
C GLU A 89 5.20 -3.96 23.41
N LYS A 90 5.52 -4.76 24.43
CA LYS A 90 6.55 -5.81 24.34
C LYS A 90 6.17 -6.92 23.36
N VAL A 91 4.89 -7.31 23.32
CA VAL A 91 4.39 -8.28 22.34
C VAL A 91 4.44 -7.69 20.93
N LEU A 92 4.04 -6.43 20.77
CA LEU A 92 4.07 -5.74 19.49
C LEU A 92 5.50 -5.68 18.92
N GLU A 93 6.49 -5.33 19.74
CA GLU A 93 7.90 -5.30 19.32
C GLU A 93 8.39 -6.68 18.83
N LYS A 94 7.99 -7.76 19.52
CA LYS A 94 8.34 -9.13 19.13
C LYS A 94 7.68 -9.52 17.80
N VAL A 95 6.40 -9.21 17.63
CA VAL A 95 5.66 -9.51 16.39
C VAL A 95 6.27 -8.74 15.23
N GLU A 96 6.57 -7.46 15.40
CA GLU A 96 7.18 -6.64 14.35
C GLU A 96 8.59 -7.14 13.97
N ARG A 97 9.37 -7.62 14.96
CA ARG A 97 10.66 -8.28 14.71
C ARG A 97 10.49 -9.57 13.92
N GLN A 98 9.50 -10.39 14.27
CA GLN A 98 9.21 -11.64 13.57
C GLN A 98 8.73 -11.38 12.14
N GLU A 99 7.85 -10.40 11.94
CA GLU A 99 7.40 -9.95 10.63
C GLU A 99 8.58 -9.54 9.74
N ARG A 100 9.48 -8.68 10.23
CA ARG A 100 10.69 -8.29 9.50
C ARG A 100 11.56 -9.49 9.11
N SER A 101 11.72 -10.45 10.01
CA SER A 101 12.47 -11.68 9.74
C SER A 101 11.82 -12.52 8.64
N ILE A 102 10.50 -12.73 8.72
CA ILE A 102 9.74 -13.51 7.73
C ILE A 102 9.78 -12.82 6.37
N VAL A 103 9.58 -11.50 6.31
CA VAL A 103 9.65 -10.73 5.07
C VAL A 103 11.03 -10.86 4.44
N HIS A 104 12.10 -10.78 5.24
CA HIS A 104 13.45 -10.97 4.73
C HIS A 104 13.65 -12.38 4.16
N GLU A 105 13.28 -13.43 4.91
CA GLU A 105 13.41 -14.82 4.47
C GLU A 105 12.63 -15.09 3.18
N VAL A 106 11.37 -14.65 3.11
CA VAL A 106 10.52 -14.82 1.92
C VAL A 106 11.11 -14.08 0.72
N THR A 107 11.64 -12.87 0.93
CA THR A 107 12.26 -12.09 -0.13
C THR A 107 13.51 -12.76 -0.68
N GLU A 108 14.41 -13.21 0.20
CA GLU A 108 15.64 -13.91 -0.22
C GLU A 108 15.32 -15.24 -0.89
N ARG A 109 14.36 -16.01 -0.36
CA ARG A 109 13.92 -17.25 -0.99
C ARG A 109 13.26 -17.03 -2.35
N ALA A 110 12.49 -15.96 -2.51
CA ALA A 110 11.90 -15.60 -3.80
C ALA A 110 12.98 -15.24 -4.84
N LYS A 111 14.04 -14.51 -4.44
CA LYS A 111 15.20 -14.24 -5.30
C LYS A 111 15.91 -15.53 -5.68
N ASP A 112 16.18 -16.39 -4.70
CA ASP A 112 16.87 -17.66 -4.91
C ASP A 112 16.12 -18.57 -5.89
N LEU A 113 14.80 -18.71 -5.72
CA LEU A 113 13.95 -19.46 -6.65
C LEU A 113 13.97 -18.85 -8.05
N ARG A 114 13.90 -17.51 -8.15
CA ARG A 114 13.98 -16.82 -9.44
C ARG A 114 15.31 -17.07 -10.15
N GLU A 115 16.41 -17.15 -9.42
CA GLU A 115 17.74 -17.36 -10.00
C GLU A 115 18.03 -18.81 -10.34
N LYS A 116 17.51 -19.76 -9.56
CA LYS A 116 17.78 -21.20 -9.74
C LYS A 116 16.78 -21.89 -10.67
N GLU A 117 15.49 -21.64 -10.48
CA GLU A 117 14.43 -22.40 -11.15
C GLU A 117 13.82 -21.62 -12.32
N PHE A 118 13.64 -20.31 -12.14
CA PHE A 118 12.91 -19.47 -13.10
C PHE A 118 13.81 -18.50 -13.87
N LYS A 119 15.13 -18.76 -13.90
CA LYS A 119 16.05 -17.94 -14.69
C LYS A 119 15.77 -18.20 -16.16
N ILE A 120 15.17 -17.21 -16.81
CA ILE A 120 15.04 -17.20 -18.27
C ILE A 120 16.47 -17.30 -18.81
N PRO A 121 16.79 -18.30 -19.65
CA PRO A 121 18.09 -18.39 -20.29
C PRO A 121 18.40 -17.05 -20.94
N GLU A 122 19.62 -16.54 -20.73
CA GLU A 122 19.99 -15.26 -21.31
C GLU A 122 19.70 -15.30 -22.80
N PRO A 123 18.99 -14.27 -23.32
CA PRO A 123 18.64 -14.25 -24.74
C PRO A 123 19.94 -14.35 -25.53
N LYS A 124 20.00 -15.34 -26.43
CA LYS A 124 21.16 -15.53 -27.29
C LYS A 124 21.47 -14.18 -27.96
N PRO A 125 22.76 -13.79 -28.03
CA PRO A 125 23.13 -12.51 -28.63
C PRO A 125 22.59 -12.46 -30.07
N MET A 126 22.07 -11.30 -30.44
CA MET A 126 21.51 -11.09 -31.78
C MET A 126 22.59 -11.40 -32.82
N PRO A 127 22.33 -12.34 -33.75
CA PRO A 127 23.30 -12.68 -34.78
C PRO A 127 23.58 -11.45 -35.64
N CYS A 128 24.85 -11.22 -35.95
CA CYS A 128 25.31 -10.08 -36.78
C CYS A 128 25.16 -8.71 -36.09
N SER A 129 25.17 -8.66 -34.74
CA SER A 129 25.09 -7.41 -33.98
C SER A 129 26.19 -6.40 -34.33
N SER A 130 27.43 -6.85 -34.52
CA SER A 130 28.55 -5.99 -34.90
C SER A 130 28.33 -5.29 -36.24
N ASP A 131 27.94 -6.05 -37.28
CA ASP A 131 27.64 -5.48 -38.59
C ASP A 131 26.40 -4.57 -38.53
N HIS A 132 25.41 -4.93 -37.72
CA HIS A 132 24.21 -4.14 -37.49
C HIS A 132 24.52 -2.77 -36.90
N GLU A 133 25.34 -2.72 -35.85
CA GLU A 133 25.78 -1.48 -35.21
C GLU A 133 26.65 -0.64 -36.15
N ALA A 134 27.53 -1.29 -36.94
CA ALA A 134 28.41 -0.61 -37.88
C ALA A 134 27.65 0.13 -38.99
N TRP A 135 26.69 -0.52 -39.66
CA TRP A 135 25.92 0.17 -40.70
C TRP A 135 25.00 1.24 -40.10
N LYS A 136 24.40 0.97 -38.93
CA LYS A 136 23.54 1.95 -38.24
C LYS A 136 24.31 3.21 -37.90
N LYS A 137 25.49 3.07 -37.29
CA LYS A 137 26.37 4.20 -36.96
C LYS A 137 26.78 4.98 -38.21
N CYS A 138 27.13 4.29 -39.29
CA CYS A 138 27.47 4.96 -40.56
C CYS A 138 26.29 5.78 -41.11
N TYR A 139 25.06 5.25 -41.03
CA TYR A 139 23.86 5.95 -41.47
C TYR A 139 23.58 7.20 -40.62
N GLU A 140 23.75 7.11 -39.30
CA GLU A 140 23.64 8.24 -38.37
C GLU A 140 24.67 9.34 -38.69
N GLU A 141 25.88 8.97 -39.12
CA GLU A 141 26.94 9.91 -39.51
C GLU A 141 26.80 10.45 -40.95
N ASN A 142 26.06 9.77 -41.84
CA ASN A 142 25.95 10.09 -43.27
C ASN A 142 24.50 10.26 -43.73
N VAL A 143 23.68 10.98 -42.97
CA VAL A 143 22.26 11.20 -43.26
C VAL A 143 22.03 11.81 -44.66
N ASP A 144 22.89 12.74 -45.08
CA ASP A 144 22.79 13.41 -46.38
C ASP A 144 23.19 12.52 -47.56
N ASN A 145 23.99 11.48 -47.32
CA ASN A 145 24.38 10.51 -48.35
C ASN A 145 24.47 9.09 -47.80
N PRO A 146 23.32 8.42 -47.60
CA PRO A 146 23.27 7.11 -46.97
C PRO A 146 23.91 5.99 -47.81
N LEU A 147 24.09 6.21 -49.12
CA LEU A 147 24.69 5.23 -50.04
C LEU A 147 26.16 4.94 -49.73
N LYS A 148 26.86 5.83 -49.02
CA LYS A 148 28.23 5.60 -48.53
C LYS A 148 28.33 4.38 -47.60
N CYS A 149 27.23 4.04 -46.93
CA CYS A 149 27.16 2.93 -45.98
C CYS A 149 26.77 1.58 -46.62
N SER A 150 26.60 1.55 -47.95
CA SER A 150 26.17 0.36 -48.70
C SER A 150 27.03 -0.89 -48.44
N SER A 151 28.35 -0.73 -48.34
CA SER A 151 29.27 -1.84 -48.06
C SER A 151 29.03 -2.47 -46.69
N LEU A 152 28.64 -1.69 -45.68
CA LEU A 152 28.33 -2.18 -44.33
C LEU A 152 26.97 -2.88 -44.30
N VAL A 153 25.98 -2.36 -45.05
CA VAL A 153 24.68 -3.01 -45.21
C VAL A 153 24.82 -4.37 -45.90
N MET A 154 25.66 -4.47 -46.94
CA MET A 154 25.94 -5.74 -47.62
C MET A 154 26.58 -6.77 -46.68
N ARG A 155 27.52 -6.35 -45.82
CA ARG A 155 28.13 -7.25 -44.81
C ARG A 155 27.09 -7.78 -43.83
N PHE A 156 26.21 -6.92 -43.31
CA PHE A 156 25.11 -7.33 -42.45
C PHE A 156 24.16 -8.31 -43.15
N GLN A 157 23.81 -8.04 -44.42
CA GLN A 157 22.96 -8.93 -45.22
C GLN A 157 23.60 -10.31 -45.42
N ASP A 158 24.90 -10.35 -45.73
CA ASP A 158 25.66 -11.58 -45.91
C ASP A 158 25.75 -12.38 -44.61
N CYS A 159 26.03 -11.72 -43.49
CA CYS A 159 26.04 -12.35 -42.17
C CYS A 159 24.66 -12.96 -41.84
N ALA A 160 23.58 -12.19 -42.03
CA ALA A 160 22.21 -12.64 -41.75
C ALA A 160 21.82 -13.83 -42.65
N ARG A 161 22.25 -13.82 -43.92
CA ARG A 161 22.03 -14.94 -44.86
C ARG A 161 22.74 -16.21 -44.39
N ARG A 162 24.02 -16.12 -44.01
CA ARG A 162 24.80 -17.26 -43.50
C ARG A 162 24.21 -17.82 -42.22
N PHE A 163 23.78 -16.96 -41.31
CA PHE A 163 23.15 -17.40 -40.06
C PHE A 163 21.84 -18.17 -40.32
N ARG A 164 20.96 -17.66 -41.20
CA ARG A 164 19.72 -18.36 -41.58
C ARG A 164 19.99 -19.76 -42.13
N GLN A 165 20.99 -19.90 -43.00
CA GLN A 165 21.39 -21.20 -43.54
C GLN A 165 21.87 -22.17 -42.46
N GLN A 166 22.68 -21.70 -41.50
CA GLN A 166 23.14 -22.52 -40.38
C GLN A 166 22.03 -22.98 -39.44
N VAL A 167 20.98 -22.17 -39.24
CA VAL A 167 19.82 -22.57 -38.45
C VAL A 167 19.03 -23.66 -39.18
N SER A 168 18.75 -23.49 -40.47
CA SER A 168 18.01 -24.50 -41.26
C SER A 168 18.74 -25.84 -41.35
N SER A 169 20.08 -25.85 -41.36
CA SER A 169 20.87 -27.09 -41.42
C SER A 169 21.00 -27.82 -40.09
N LYS A 170 20.67 -27.19 -38.95
CA LYS A 170 20.71 -27.83 -37.61
C LYS A 170 19.35 -28.39 -37.17
N GLU A 171 18.28 -28.05 -37.88
CA GLU A 171 16.91 -28.52 -37.61
C GLU A 171 16.54 -29.78 -38.41
N THR A 172 17.44 -30.29 -39.25
CA THR A 172 17.35 -31.58 -39.96
C THR A 172 18.25 -32.61 -39.29
#